data_AF-A0A954G116-F1
#
_entry.id   AF-A0A954G116-F1
#
_cell.length_a   1.000
_cell.length_b   1.000
_cell.length_c   1.000
_cell.angle_alpha   90.00
_cell.angle_beta   90.00
_cell.angle_gamma   90.00
#
_symmetry.space_group_name_H-M   'P 1'
#
loop_
_entity.id
_entity.type
_entity.pdbx_description
1 polymer ?
#
loop_
_entity_poly.entity_id
_entity_poly.type
_entity_poly.pdbx_seq_one_letter_code
_entity_poly.pdbx_strand_id
1 'polypeptide(L)'
;LFWIKKIRTTPWMIFVVCVFVNIGMWFERFVITVTSLSRDFLPSSWGYFKPTIVDVLMLIGSFGLFMTLFLLFCKFLPMVAMAEVKSVMPRPGGHGDH
;
A
#
# COMPACT_ATOMS: atom_id res chain seq x y z
N LEU A 1 5.02 -18.80 2.54
CA LEU A 1 4.65 -18.04 3.75
C LEU A 1 3.13 -18.02 4.00
N PHE A 2 2.30 -17.59 3.03
CA PHE A 2 0.84 -17.51 3.20
C PHE A 2 0.09 -18.84 3.41
N TRP A 3 0.72 -19.99 3.12
CA TRP A 3 0.10 -21.31 3.33
C TRP A 3 0.07 -21.73 4.82
N ILE A 4 0.88 -21.08 5.66
CA ILE A 4 0.96 -21.38 7.09
C ILE A 4 -0.05 -20.49 7.84
N LYS A 5 -1.05 -21.12 8.46
CA LYS A 5 -2.14 -20.43 9.18
C LYS A 5 -1.61 -19.43 10.23
N LYS A 6 -0.52 -19.79 10.91
CA LYS A 6 0.15 -19.01 11.98
C LYS A 6 0.68 -17.65 11.49
N ILE A 7 1.07 -17.55 10.21
CA ILE A 7 1.57 -16.31 9.60
C ILE A 7 0.40 -15.38 9.20
N ARG A 8 -0.78 -15.93 8.87
CA ARG A 8 -1.97 -15.14 8.53
C ARG A 8 -2.78 -14.66 9.73
N THR A 9 -2.57 -15.23 10.91
CA THR A 9 -3.32 -14.85 12.12
C THR A 9 -2.54 -13.93 13.05
N THR A 10 -1.25 -13.69 12.75
CA THR A 10 -0.40 -12.82 13.57
C THR A 10 -0.31 -11.44 12.91
N PRO A 11 -0.91 -10.38 13.47
CA PRO A 11 -0.98 -9.05 12.84
C PRO A 11 0.41 -8.49 12.47
N TRP A 12 1.40 -8.71 13.35
CA TRP A 12 2.78 -8.28 13.13
C TRP A 12 3.43 -8.93 11.90
N MET A 13 3.21 -10.23 11.69
CA MET A 13 3.77 -10.93 10.53
C MET A 13 3.11 -10.48 9.23
N ILE A 14 1.79 -10.24 9.26
CA ILE A 14 1.06 -9.73 8.09
C ILE A 14 1.59 -8.34 7.72
N PHE A 15 1.78 -7.44 8.69
CA PHE A 15 2.30 -6.10 8.45
C PHE A 15 3.66 -6.14 7.73
N VAL A 16 4.61 -6.93 8.23
CA VAL A 16 5.93 -7.08 7.61
C VAL A 16 5.82 -7.62 6.19
N VAL A 17 5.02 -8.68 5.97
CA VAL A 17 4.82 -9.26 4.64
C VAL A 17 4.18 -8.25 3.68
N CYS A 18 3.19 -7.47 4.13
CA CYS A 18 2.55 -6.43 3.34
C CYS A 18 3.55 -5.35 2.89
N VAL A 19 4.46 -4.92 3.76
CA VAL A 19 5.51 -3.95 3.41
C VAL A 19 6.41 -4.52 2.31
N PHE A 20 6.91 -5.75 2.47
CA PHE A 20 7.78 -6.38 1.47
C PHE A 20 7.08 -6.60 0.12
N VAL A 21 5.79 -6.99 0.13
CA VAL A 21 5.02 -7.14 -1.11
C VAL A 21 4.85 -5.80 -1.82
N ASN A 22 4.54 -4.72 -1.11
CA ASN A 22 4.43 -3.39 -1.74
C ASN A 22 5.76 -2.94 -2.38
N ILE A 23 6.88 -3.14 -1.67
CA ILE A 23 8.22 -2.82 -2.20
C ILE A 23 8.54 -3.70 -3.43
N GLY A 24 8.25 -5.00 -3.37
CA GLY A 24 8.49 -5.93 -4.47
C GLY A 24 7.70 -5.60 -5.74
N MET A 25 6.42 -5.27 -5.59
CA MET A 25 5.58 -4.84 -6.72
C MET A 25 6.05 -3.52 -7.33
N TRP A 26 6.50 -2.57 -6.50
CA TRP A 26 7.08 -1.33 -6.99
C TRP A 26 8.40 -1.59 -7.75
N PHE A 27 9.25 -2.47 -7.23
CA PHE A 27 10.51 -2.84 -7.88
C PHE A 27 10.29 -3.54 -9.23
N GLU A 28 9.29 -4.42 -9.34
CA GLU A 28 8.87 -5.02 -10.63
C GLU A 28 8.61 -3.92 -11.67
N ARG A 29 7.81 -2.90 -11.30
CA ARG A 29 7.48 -1.78 -12.20
C ARG A 29 8.69 -0.91 -12.53
N PHE A 30 9.56 -0.66 -11.55
CA PHE A 30 10.81 0.07 -11.76
C PHE A 30 11.72 -0.66 -12.77
N VAL A 31 11.90 -1.97 -12.61
CA VAL A 31 12.75 -2.79 -13.49
C VAL A 31 12.21 -2.82 -14.92
N ILE A 32 10.90 -3.04 -15.11
CA ILE A 32 10.29 -3.06 -16.46
C ILE A 32 10.52 -1.71 -17.17
N THR A 33 10.24 -0.60 -16.48
CA THR A 33 10.30 0.74 -17.07
C THR A 33 11.74 1.16 -17.40
N VAL A 34 12.67 1.01 -16.45
CA VAL A 34 14.06 1.44 -16.60
C VAL A 34 14.81 0.56 -17.61
N THR A 35 14.62 -0.75 -17.54
CA THR A 35 15.31 -1.68 -18.46
C THR A 35 14.80 -1.51 -19.89
N SER A 36 13.49 -1.30 -20.08
CA SER A 36 12.91 -1.05 -21.40
C SER A 36 13.43 0.24 -22.04
N LEU A 37 13.61 1.33 -21.29
CA LEU A 37 14.14 2.59 -21.83
C LEU A 37 15.66 2.55 -22.08
N SER A 38 16.41 1.76 -21.31
CA SER A 38 17.87 1.72 -21.44
C SER A 38 18.37 1.07 -22.73
N ARG A 39 17.51 0.32 -23.43
CA ARG A 39 17.83 -0.44 -24.65
C ARG A 39 16.83 -0.11 -25.74
N ASP A 40 16.90 1.12 -26.25
CA ASP A 40 16.11 1.53 -27.42
C ASP A 40 16.67 0.98 -28.74
N PHE A 41 15.84 1.03 -29.79
CA PHE A 41 16.10 0.47 -31.13
C PHE A 41 17.36 1.00 -31.83
N LEU A 42 17.91 2.14 -31.37
CA LEU A 42 19.13 2.75 -31.88
C LEU A 42 20.26 2.63 -30.84
N PRO A 43 21.39 1.98 -31.16
CA PRO A 43 22.49 1.75 -30.22
C PRO A 43 23.22 3.04 -29.77
N SER A 44 23.00 4.18 -30.43
CA SER A 44 23.54 5.48 -30.01
C SER A 44 22.77 6.13 -28.86
N SER A 45 21.55 5.67 -28.58
CA SER A 45 20.69 6.21 -27.51
C SER A 45 20.74 5.38 -26.22
N TRP A 46 21.67 4.42 -26.12
CA TRP A 46 21.84 3.64 -24.89
C TRP A 46 22.38 4.53 -23.77
N GLY A 47 21.48 4.92 -22.87
CA GLY A 47 21.79 5.70 -21.67
C GLY A 47 21.54 4.87 -20.40
N TYR A 48 22.46 4.95 -19.44
CA TYR A 48 22.23 4.42 -18.10
C TYR A 48 21.44 5.43 -17.28
N PHE A 49 20.26 5.04 -16.80
CA PHE A 49 19.48 5.85 -15.87
C PHE A 49 20.20 5.94 -14.52
N LYS A 50 20.64 7.14 -14.15
CA LYS A 50 21.20 7.46 -12.84
C LYS A 50 20.13 8.25 -12.07
N PRO A 51 19.42 7.63 -11.11
CA PRO A 51 18.44 8.38 -10.31
C PRO A 51 19.14 9.52 -9.57
N THR A 52 18.58 10.72 -9.67
CA THR A 52 19.09 11.89 -8.97
C THR A 52 18.48 11.93 -7.57
N ILE A 53 19.12 12.64 -6.63
CA ILE A 53 18.58 12.84 -5.27
C ILE A 53 17.15 13.40 -5.31
N VAL A 54 16.84 14.23 -6.31
CA VAL A 54 15.51 14.81 -6.53
C VAL A 54 14.45 13.74 -6.83
N ASP A 55 14.78 12.66 -7.58
CA ASP A 55 13.85 11.55 -7.85
C ASP A 55 13.48 10.80 -6.57
N VAL A 56 14.46 10.56 -5.70
CA VAL A 56 14.24 9.91 -4.40
C VAL A 56 13.42 10.80 -3.47
N LEU A 57 13.69 12.11 -3.46
CA LEU A 57 12.91 13.07 -2.69
C LEU A 57 11.47 13.18 -3.19
N MET A 58 11.22 13.11 -4.51
CA MET A 58 9.86 13.07 -5.05
C MET A 58 9.13 11.78 -4.67
N LEU A 59 9.82 10.64 -4.65
CA LEU A 59 9.25 9.37 -4.17
C LEU A 59 8.84 9.47 -2.70
N ILE A 60 9.75 9.89 -1.83
CA ILE A 60 9.49 10.05 -0.39
C ILE A 60 8.44 11.13 -0.14
N GLY A 61 8.50 12.24 -0.87
CA GLY A 61 7.54 13.34 -0.80
C GLY A 61 6.12 12.89 -1.17
N SER A 62 5.97 12.01 -2.16
CA SER A 62 4.68 11.42 -2.53
C SER A 62 4.08 10.57 -1.40
N PHE A 63 4.91 9.76 -0.73
CA PHE A 63 4.50 9.02 0.46
C PHE A 63 4.10 9.95 1.62
N GLY A 64 4.88 11.02 1.85
CA GLY A 64 4.60 12.02 2.89
C GLY A 64 3.30 12.77 2.63
N LEU A 65 3.05 13.18 1.39
CA LEU A 65 1.82 13.87 0.99
C LEU A 65 0.61 12.93 1.11
N PHE A 66 0.74 11.68 0.65
CA PHE A 66 -0.32 10.66 0.82
C PHE A 66 -0.65 10.43 2.30
N MET A 67 0.37 10.21 3.15
CA MET A 67 0.19 10.05 4.59
C MET A 67 -0.45 11.29 5.22
N THR A 68 -0.03 12.48 4.83
CA THR A 68 -0.59 13.74 5.34
C THR A 68 -2.08 13.86 5.00
N LEU A 69 -2.46 13.64 3.74
CA LEU A 69 -3.86 13.64 3.32
C LEU A 69 -4.67 12.53 3.98
N PHE A 70 -4.09 11.34 4.16
CA PHE A 70 -4.74 10.22 4.83
C PHE A 70 -5.00 10.51 6.31
N LEU A 71 -4.03 11.10 7.02
CA LEU A 71 -4.21 11.52 8.42
C LEU A 71 -5.25 12.64 8.53
N LEU A 72 -5.26 13.58 7.57
CA LEU A 72 -6.26 14.64 7.47
C LEU A 72 -7.67 14.03 7.32
N PHE A 73 -7.82 13.07 6.41
CA PHE A 73 -9.05 12.32 6.20
C PHE A 73 -9.51 11.62 7.49
N CYS A 74 -8.61 10.90 8.17
CA CYS A 74 -8.92 10.21 9.43
C CYS A 74 -9.36 11.18 10.55
N LYS A 75 -8.87 12.42 10.53
CA LYS A 75 -9.21 13.44 11.53
C LYS A 75 -10.56 14.11 11.27
N PHE A 76 -10.90 14.38 10.01
CA PHE A 76 -12.11 15.15 9.68
C PHE A 76 -13.31 14.30 9.26
N LEU A 77 -13.09 13.07 8.80
CA LEU A 77 -14.14 12.19 8.31
C LEU A 77 -14.22 10.90 9.14
N PRO A 78 -15.43 10.35 9.35
CA PRO A 78 -15.57 9.06 10.02
C PRO A 78 -14.96 7.97 9.14
N MET A 79 -13.86 7.38 9.60
CA MET A 79 -13.15 6.30 8.89
C MET A 79 -14.03 5.06 8.66
N VAL A 80 -15.02 4.85 9.53
CA VAL A 80 -15.95 3.72 9.46
C VAL A 80 -17.34 4.22 9.08
N ALA A 81 -17.90 3.67 8.01
CA ALA A 81 -19.26 3.95 7.59
C ALA A 81 -20.27 3.40 8.62
N MET A 82 -20.68 4.23 9.58
CA MET A 82 -21.60 3.84 10.66
C MET A 82 -22.96 3.34 10.15
N ALA A 83 -23.38 3.80 8.96
CA ALA A 83 -24.59 3.31 8.30
C ALA A 83 -24.49 1.82 7.93
N GLU A 84 -23.33 1.40 7.40
CA GLU A 84 -23.06 0.01 7.06
C GLU A 84 -22.84 -0.84 8.31
N VAL A 85 -22.13 -0.31 9.32
CA VAL A 85 -21.91 -1.05 10.58
C VAL A 85 -23.22 -1.33 11.33
N LYS A 86 -24.19 -0.41 11.27
CA LYS A 86 -25.51 -0.60 11.89
C LYS A 86 -26.36 -1.66 11.20
N SER A 87 -26.15 -1.94 9.91
CA SER A 87 -26.91 -2.99 9.19
C SER A 87 -26.43 -4.39 9.55
N VAL A 88 -25.16 -4.55 9.92
CA VAL A 88 -24.54 -5.83 10.31
C VAL A 88 -24.48 -6.07 11.82
N MET A 89 -24.72 -5.07 12.66
CA MET A 89 -24.71 -5.24 14.12
C MET A 89 -25.97 -5.97 14.62
N PRO A 90 -25.83 -7.06 15.39
CA PRO A 90 -26.94 -7.65 16.13
C PRO A 90 -27.54 -6.60 17.07
N ARG A 91 -28.88 -6.49 17.09
CA ARG A 91 -29.62 -5.56 17.95
C ARG A 91 -29.18 -5.78 19.43
N PRO A 92 -28.69 -4.76 20.15
CA PRO A 92 -28.44 -4.90 21.59
C PRO A 92 -29.79 -4.93 22.30
N GLY A 93 -30.24 -6.12 22.70
CA GLY A 93 -31.50 -6.30 23.42
C GLY A 93 -32.44 -7.31 22.76
N GLY A 94 -32.09 -8.60 22.88
CA GLY A 94 -32.99 -9.72 22.70
C GLY A 94 -32.85 -10.67 23.89
N HIS A 95 -33.08 -10.15 25.10
CA HIS A 95 -33.45 -10.98 26.24
C HIS A 95 -34.96 -10.81 26.41
N GLY A 96 -35.69 -11.76 25.86
CA GLY A 96 -37.07 -12.02 26.18
C GLY A 96 -37.13 -13.52 26.40
N ASP A 97 -37.21 -13.88 27.66
CA ASP A 97 -37.40 -15.21 28.22
C ASP A 97 -38.59 -15.93 27.57
N HIS A 98 -38.48 -17.27 27.46
CA HIS A 98 -39.47 -18.26 26.97
C HIS A 98 -39.73 -18.34 25.46
#